data_AF-B4W0K2-F1
#
_entry.id   AF-B4W0K2-F1
#
_cell.length_a   1.000
_cell.length_b   1.000
_cell.length_c   1.000
_cell.angle_alpha   90.00
_cell.angle_beta   90.00
_cell.angle_gamma   90.00
#
_symmetry.space_group_name_H-M   'P 1'
#
loop_
_entity.id
_entity.type
_entity.pdbx_description
1 polymer ?
#
loop_
_entity_poly.entity_id
_entity_poly.type
_entity_poly.pdbx_seq_one_letter_code
_entity_poly.pdbx_strand_id
1 'polypeptide(L)'
;MAQTKAISKTITSLLDLRERFNLTPTTNEQFSSEFTQDLPELTDSEIATLDQIRHRFWRHRERGSLAEGTINQLVISPLLTLAGLYDEPFFLDKLCCNI
;
A
#
# COMPACT_ATOMS: atom_id res chain seq x y z
N MET A 1 -21.89 29.30 -16.27
CA MET A 1 -22.18 27.89 -16.57
C MET A 1 -21.06 27.04 -15.98
N ALA A 2 -21.35 26.08 -15.10
CA ALA A 2 -20.34 25.20 -14.53
C ALA A 2 -20.08 24.03 -15.49
N GLN A 3 -18.80 23.70 -15.72
CA GLN A 3 -18.42 22.58 -16.58
C GLN A 3 -18.10 21.36 -15.70
N THR A 4 -18.86 20.28 -15.88
CA THR A 4 -18.62 19.01 -15.17
C THR A 4 -17.52 18.22 -15.87
N LYS A 5 -16.47 17.84 -15.14
CA LYS A 5 -15.38 16.99 -15.63
C LYS A 5 -15.28 15.74 -14.76
N ALA A 6 -14.89 14.63 -15.37
CA ALA A 6 -14.58 13.42 -14.61
C ALA A 6 -13.37 13.65 -13.70
N ILE A 7 -13.43 13.13 -12.47
CA ILE A 7 -12.36 13.30 -11.47
C ILE A 7 -11.04 12.72 -12.00
N SER A 8 -11.07 11.55 -12.63
CA SER A 8 -9.89 10.89 -13.23
C SER A 8 -9.24 11.65 -14.39
N LYS A 9 -9.95 12.61 -14.99
CA LYS A 9 -9.42 13.50 -16.04
C LYS A 9 -8.89 14.81 -15.48
N THR A 10 -9.19 15.11 -14.23
CA THR A 10 -8.90 16.40 -13.60
C THR A 10 -7.81 16.29 -12.54
N ILE A 11 -7.80 15.17 -11.80
CA ILE A 11 -6.85 14.85 -10.74
C ILE A 11 -6.13 13.57 -11.16
N THR A 12 -4.83 13.68 -11.44
CA THR A 12 -4.04 12.57 -12.02
C THR A 12 -3.13 11.86 -11.02
N SER A 13 -2.92 12.45 -9.83
CA SER A 13 -2.13 11.86 -8.75
C SER A 13 -2.61 12.34 -7.38
N LEU A 14 -2.16 11.66 -6.32
CA LEU A 14 -2.42 12.10 -4.95
C LEU A 14 -1.68 13.41 -4.62
N LEU A 15 -0.52 13.64 -5.23
CA LEU A 15 0.19 14.91 -5.11
C LEU A 15 -0.64 16.06 -5.69
N ASP A 16 -1.18 15.89 -6.90
CA ASP A 16 -2.05 16.88 -7.56
C ASP A 16 -3.32 17.17 -6.72
N LEU A 17 -3.87 16.12 -6.09
CA LEU A 17 -4.99 16.26 -5.15
C LEU A 17 -4.60 17.06 -3.89
N ARG A 18 -3.43 16.79 -3.29
CA ARG A 18 -2.95 17.55 -2.11
C ARG A 18 -2.70 19.01 -2.43
N GLU A 19 -2.01 19.29 -3.53
CA GLU A 19 -1.63 20.65 -3.92
C GLU A 19 -2.85 21.52 -4.25
N ARG A 20 -3.86 20.97 -4.94
CA ARG A 20 -5.06 21.73 -5.32
C ARG A 20 -6.02 22.01 -4.18
N PHE A 21 -6.16 21.05 -3.27
CA PHE A 21 -7.18 21.12 -2.22
C PHE A 21 -6.59 21.38 -0.83
N ASN A 22 -5.28 21.60 -0.73
CA ASN A 22 -4.54 21.80 0.51
C ASN A 22 -4.81 20.67 1.54
N LEU A 23 -4.81 19.43 1.05
CA LEU A 23 -5.10 18.26 1.87
C LEU A 23 -3.82 17.72 2.52
N THR A 24 -3.97 17.17 3.73
CA THR A 24 -2.90 16.51 4.48
C THR A 24 -3.35 15.10 4.88
N PRO A 25 -2.49 14.07 4.72
CA PRO A 25 -2.77 12.75 5.26
C PRO A 25 -3.02 12.82 6.76
N THR A 26 -4.03 12.11 7.27
CA THR A 26 -4.25 11.99 8.70
C THR A 26 -3.17 11.09 9.31
N THR A 27 -2.59 11.52 10.43
CA THR A 27 -1.71 10.70 11.28
C THR A 27 -2.45 10.17 12.51
N ASN A 28 -3.76 10.40 12.59
CA ASN A 28 -4.56 9.92 13.70
C ASN A 28 -4.82 8.41 13.54
N GLU A 29 -4.19 7.63 14.40
CA GLU A 29 -4.33 6.17 14.44
C GLU A 29 -5.78 5.73 14.79
N GLN A 30 -6.54 6.60 15.45
CA GLN A 30 -7.95 6.35 15.80
C GLN A 30 -8.92 6.70 14.67
N PHE A 31 -8.45 7.19 13.52
CA PHE A 31 -9.33 7.52 12.39
C PHE A 31 -10.10 6.31 11.86
N SER A 32 -9.57 5.10 12.07
CA SER A 32 -10.19 3.85 11.64
C SER A 32 -10.11 2.82 12.77
N SER A 33 -10.75 3.16 13.88
CA SER A 33 -10.74 2.35 15.11
C SER A 33 -11.23 0.92 14.88
N GLU A 34 -12.15 0.70 13.94
CA GLU A 34 -12.67 -0.62 13.62
C GLU A 34 -11.61 -1.59 13.06
N PHE A 35 -10.52 -1.06 12.49
CA PHE A 35 -9.42 -1.86 11.95
C PHE A 35 -8.26 -2.03 12.93
N THR A 36 -8.35 -1.46 14.14
CA THR A 36 -7.28 -1.51 15.17
C THR A 36 -7.73 -2.18 16.46
N GLN A 37 -9.00 -2.57 16.56
CA GLN A 37 -9.55 -3.29 17.70
C GLN A 37 -9.18 -4.77 17.66
N ASP A 38 -8.84 -5.33 18.83
CA ASP A 38 -8.60 -6.76 19.05
C ASP A 38 -7.52 -7.41 18.16
N LEU A 39 -6.52 -6.62 17.73
CA LEU A 39 -5.37 -7.13 16.99
C LEU A 39 -4.23 -7.56 17.93
N PRO A 40 -3.42 -8.56 17.53
CA PRO A 40 -2.21 -8.91 18.26
C PRO A 40 -1.20 -7.75 18.26
N GLU A 41 -0.45 -7.63 19.35
CA GLU A 41 0.67 -6.68 19.42
C GLU A 41 1.79 -7.10 18.47
N LEU A 42 2.39 -6.11 17.81
CA LEU A 42 3.55 -6.29 16.94
C LEU A 42 4.83 -6.01 17.72
N THR A 43 5.88 -6.75 17.39
CA THR A 43 7.24 -6.49 17.88
C THR A 43 7.83 -5.24 17.24
N ASP A 44 8.79 -4.60 17.90
CA ASP A 44 9.51 -3.43 17.36
C ASP A 44 10.14 -3.72 15.99
N SER A 45 10.62 -4.94 15.76
CA SER A 45 11.18 -5.38 14.48
C SER A 45 10.13 -5.48 13.37
N GLU A 46 8.94 -5.97 13.69
CA GLU A 46 7.83 -6.04 12.72
C GLU A 46 7.36 -4.64 12.36
N ILE A 47 7.21 -3.76 13.36
CA ILE A 47 6.84 -2.35 13.16
C ILE A 47 7.86 -1.65 12.26
N ALA A 48 9.16 -1.78 12.55
CA ALA A 48 10.21 -1.16 11.74
C ALA A 48 10.20 -1.66 10.28
N THR A 49 9.90 -2.95 10.07
CA THR A 49 9.78 -3.53 8.73
C THR A 49 8.54 -3.00 8.00
N LEU A 50 7.40 -2.94 8.67
CA LEU A 50 6.15 -2.38 8.12
C LEU A 50 6.31 -0.89 7.77
N ASP A 51 7.02 -0.12 8.60
CA ASP A 51 7.33 1.28 8.32
C ASP A 51 8.17 1.44 7.07
N GLN A 52 9.14 0.55 6.86
CA GLN A 52 9.96 0.55 5.66
C GLN A 52 9.14 0.22 4.40
N ILE A 53 8.25 -0.78 4.48
CA ILE A 53 7.33 -1.15 3.39
C ILE A 53 6.40 0.03 3.07
N ARG A 54 5.78 0.62 4.10
CA ARG A 54 4.88 1.78 3.99
C ARG A 54 5.58 2.97 3.35
N HIS A 55 6.79 3.32 3.82
CA HIS A 55 7.58 4.42 3.27
C HIS A 55 7.90 4.20 1.79
N ARG A 56 8.37 2.99 1.42
CA ARG A 56 8.66 2.64 0.02
C ARG A 56 7.43 2.72 -0.86
N PHE A 57 6.28 2.29 -0.38
CA PHE A 57 5.03 2.38 -1.14
C PHE A 57 4.60 3.84 -1.36
N TRP A 58 4.53 4.64 -0.29
CA TRP A 58 4.07 6.03 -0.35
C TRP A 58 4.89 6.92 -1.26
N ARG A 59 6.23 6.87 -1.18
CA ARG A 59 7.08 7.72 -2.03
C ARG A 59 6.85 7.52 -3.54
N HIS A 60 6.43 6.33 -3.96
CA HIS A 60 6.11 6.06 -5.37
C HIS A 60 4.66 6.37 -5.68
N ARG A 61 3.73 5.97 -4.80
CA ARG A 61 2.29 6.16 -4.99
C ARG A 61 1.89 7.63 -5.06
N GLU A 62 2.58 8.52 -4.33
CA GLU A 62 2.31 9.95 -4.39
C GLU A 62 2.58 10.54 -5.79
N ARG A 63 3.53 9.97 -6.53
CA ARG A 63 4.00 10.51 -7.83
C ARG A 63 3.29 9.93 -9.04
N GLY A 64 2.49 8.87 -8.89
CA GLY A 64 1.74 8.30 -9.99
C GLY A 64 1.19 6.90 -9.73
N SER A 65 0.67 6.28 -10.79
CA SER A 65 0.19 4.90 -10.76
C SER A 65 1.37 3.92 -10.67
N LEU A 66 1.23 2.92 -9.81
CA LEU A 66 2.14 1.79 -9.76
C LEU A 66 1.56 0.66 -10.60
N ALA A 67 2.41 0.02 -11.40
CA ALA A 67 2.04 -1.22 -12.07
C ALA A 67 1.82 -2.32 -11.01
N GLU A 68 0.94 -3.27 -11.32
CA GLU A 68 0.60 -4.37 -10.42
C GLU A 68 1.85 -5.15 -9.98
N GLY A 69 2.73 -5.49 -10.93
CA GLY A 69 3.99 -6.18 -10.61
C GLY A 69 4.88 -5.40 -9.63
N THR A 70 4.87 -4.07 -9.69
CA THR A 70 5.60 -3.22 -8.74
C THR A 70 4.95 -3.23 -7.36
N ILE A 71 3.62 -3.25 -7.28
CA ILE A 71 2.90 -3.39 -6.00
C ILE A 71 3.22 -4.76 -5.38
N ASN A 72 3.23 -5.81 -6.20
CA ASN A 72 3.59 -7.16 -5.75
C ASN A 72 4.99 -7.17 -5.12
N GLN A 73 5.97 -6.55 -5.76
CA GLN A 73 7.34 -6.50 -5.24
C GLN A 73 7.53 -5.58 -4.03
N LEU A 74 6.92 -4.39 -4.03
CA LEU A 74 7.17 -3.38 -3.00
C LEU A 74 6.36 -3.59 -1.72
N VAL A 75 5.20 -4.24 -1.82
CA VAL A 75 4.23 -4.35 -0.73
C VAL A 75 3.88 -5.80 -0.45
N ILE A 76 3.35 -6.51 -1.45
CA ILE A 76 2.72 -7.81 -1.21
C ILE A 76 3.77 -8.86 -0.80
N SER A 77 4.81 -9.06 -1.60
CA SER A 77 5.86 -10.04 -1.28
C SER A 77 6.51 -9.76 0.07
N PRO A 78 6.95 -8.53 0.42
CA PRO A 78 7.47 -8.23 1.74
C PRO A 78 6.50 -8.54 2.89
N LEU A 79 5.20 -8.25 2.74
CA LEU A 79 4.20 -8.56 3.77
C LEU A 79 4.01 -10.07 3.93
N LEU A 80 3.95 -10.81 2.83
CA LEU A 80 3.85 -12.27 2.86
C LEU A 80 5.08 -12.90 3.51
N THR A 81 6.28 -12.39 3.22
CA THR A 81 7.51 -12.81 3.90
C THR A 81 7.46 -12.49 5.39
N LEU A 82 7.05 -11.28 5.79
CA LEU A 82 6.98 -10.89 7.19
C LEU A 82 5.99 -11.76 7.98
N ALA A 83 4.87 -12.13 7.35
CA ALA A 83 3.85 -12.99 7.94
C ALA A 83 4.23 -14.49 7.95
N GLY A 84 5.40 -14.88 7.43
CA GLY A 84 5.81 -16.28 7.30
C GLY A 84 4.97 -17.10 6.31
N LEU A 85 4.21 -16.43 5.42
CA LEU A 85 3.29 -17.09 4.50
C LEU A 85 3.97 -17.78 3.31
N TYR A 86 5.28 -17.56 3.15
CA TYR A 86 6.11 -18.32 2.22
C TYR A 86 6.79 -19.53 2.87
N ASP A 87 6.67 -19.68 4.18
CA ASP A 87 7.30 -20.78 4.92
C ASP A 87 6.35 -21.99 4.98
N GLU A 88 6.85 -23.11 5.51
CA GLU A 88 6.10 -24.36 5.67
C GLU A 88 4.71 -24.10 6.31
N PRO A 89 3.61 -24.72 5.80
CA PRO A 89 3.56 -25.78 4.78
C PRO A 89 3.35 -25.28 3.35
N PHE A 90 3.57 -23.99 3.09
CA PHE A 90 3.35 -23.43 1.78
C PHE A 90 4.51 -23.74 0.83
N PHE A 91 4.20 -24.34 -0.32
CA PHE A 91 5.14 -24.54 -1.41
C PHE A 91 4.56 -24.02 -2.71
N LEU A 92 5.38 -23.31 -3.47
CA LEU A 92 5.04 -22.96 -4.85
C LEU A 92 5.14 -24.24 -5.69
N ASP A 93 4.00 -24.87 -5.94
CA ASP A 93 3.94 -25.97 -6.88
C ASP A 93 4.15 -25.44 -8.30
N LYS A 94 4.88 -26.17 -9.14
CA LYS A 94 5.26 -25.71 -10.49
C LYS A 94 4.02 -25.54 -11.37
N LEU A 95 3.55 -24.30 -11.52
CA LEU A 95 2.75 -23.89 -12.67
C LEU A 95 3.61 -23.06 -13.62
N CYS A 96 3.79 -23.62 -14.82
CA CYS A 96 4.32 -23.00 -16.04
C CYS A 96 5.84 -23.07 -16.29
N CYS A 97 6.27 -24.23 -16.80
CA CYS A 97 7.14 -24.27 -17.97
C CYS A 97 6.50 -25.23 -19.00
N ASN A 98 5.54 -24.70 -19.76
CA ASN A 98 5.02 -25.25 -21.02
C ASN A 98 4.37 -24.08 -21.77
N ILE A 99 5.23 -23.18 -22.26
CA ILE A 99 4.96 -22.33 -23.43
C ILE A 99 6.05 -22.67 -24.42
#